data_AF-A0A0N4YK67-F1
#
_entry.id   AF-A0A0N4YK67-F1
#
_cell.length_a   1.000
_cell.length_b   1.000
_cell.length_c   1.000
_cell.angle_alpha   90.00
_cell.angle_beta   90.00
_cell.angle_gamma   90.00
#
_symmetry.space_group_name_H-M   'P 1'
#
loop_
_entity.id
_entity.type
_entity.pdbx_description
1 polymer ?
#
loop_
_entity_poly.entity_id
_entity_poly.type
_entity_poly.pdbx_seq_one_letter_code
_entity_poly.pdbx_strand_id
1 'polypeptide(L)'
;MMGVSTSEIAGRLNASMFTVHKAIKRYNELGTLSDRPRSGRTKTATTPNVVRKVRDKIRRNAAKSMRKMAKELGVSEGSVRRMCHNML
;
A
#
# COMPACT_ATOMS: atom_id res chain seq x y z
N MET A 1 12.36 34.60 -9.68
CA MET A 1 11.65 33.75 -10.67
C MET A 1 10.16 34.07 -10.54
N MET A 2 9.56 34.67 -11.56
CA MET A 2 8.14 35.08 -11.51
C MET A 2 7.26 33.83 -11.61
N GLY A 3 6.31 33.68 -10.69
CA GLY A 3 5.32 32.61 -10.76
C GLY A 3 4.40 32.81 -11.96
N VAL A 4 4.09 31.73 -12.67
CA VAL A 4 3.11 31.74 -13.76
C VAL A 4 1.72 31.52 -13.17
N SER A 5 0.70 32.24 -13.67
CA SER A 5 -0.67 32.04 -13.20
C SER A 5 -1.22 30.68 -13.61
N THR A 6 -2.18 30.14 -12.84
CA THR A 6 -2.83 28.86 -13.17
C THR A 6 -3.59 28.91 -14.50
N SER A 7 -4.14 30.07 -14.85
CA SER A 7 -4.83 30.33 -16.12
C SER A 7 -3.90 30.23 -17.31
N GLU A 8 -2.74 30.85 -17.19
CA GLU A 8 -1.73 30.80 -18.21
C GLU A 8 -1.15 29.39 -18.40
N ILE A 9 -0.94 28.66 -17.30
CA ILE A 9 -0.52 27.24 -17.37
C ILE A 9 -1.58 26.39 -18.09
N ALA A 10 -2.86 26.57 -17.74
CA ALA A 10 -3.96 25.84 -18.37
C ALA A 10 -4.05 26.12 -19.88
N GLY A 11 -3.91 27.38 -20.29
CA GLY A 11 -3.87 27.77 -21.70
C GLY A 11 -2.69 27.17 -22.46
N ARG A 12 -1.48 27.21 -21.88
CA ARG A 12 -0.27 26.62 -22.48
C ARG A 12 -0.35 25.09 -22.63
N LEU A 13 -0.97 24.41 -21.67
CA LEU A 13 -1.07 22.95 -21.63
C LEU A 13 -2.35 22.41 -22.29
N ASN A 14 -3.23 23.28 -22.80
CA ASN A 14 -4.58 22.93 -23.27
C ASN A 14 -5.32 21.98 -22.30
N ALA A 15 -5.24 22.31 -21.00
CA ALA A 15 -5.79 21.51 -19.93
C ALA A 15 -6.83 22.32 -19.14
N SER A 16 -7.77 21.62 -18.51
CA SER A 16 -8.72 22.30 -17.61
C SER A 16 -7.99 22.97 -16.45
N MET A 17 -8.42 24.19 -16.10
CA MET A 17 -8.03 24.90 -14.88
C MET A 17 -8.07 24.03 -13.64
N PHE A 18 -9.08 23.17 -13.54
CA PHE A 18 -9.27 22.28 -12.40
C PHE A 18 -8.18 21.20 -12.33
N THR A 19 -7.74 20.69 -13.48
CA THR A 19 -6.64 19.73 -13.58
C THR A 19 -5.32 20.35 -13.12
N VAL A 20 -5.03 21.58 -13.58
CA VAL A 20 -3.84 22.34 -13.16
C VAL A 20 -3.86 22.59 -11.65
N HIS A 21 -4.99 23.06 -11.11
CA HIS A 21 -5.15 23.29 -9.68
C HIS A 21 -4.95 22.00 -8.86
N LYS A 22 -5.54 20.87 -9.27
CA LYS A 22 -5.35 19.58 -8.61
C LYS A 22 -3.90 19.11 -8.67
N ALA A 23 -3.21 19.31 -9.79
CA ALA A 23 -1.81 18.94 -9.94
C ALA A 23 -0.90 19.77 -9.03
N ILE A 24 -1.10 21.09 -8.96
CA ILE A 24 -0.35 21.98 -8.05
C ILE A 24 -0.61 21.59 -6.60
N LYS A 25 -1.89 21.40 -6.22
CA LYS A 25 -2.25 20.96 -4.86
C LYS A 25 -1.58 19.62 -4.50
N ARG A 26 -1.63 18.64 -5.40
CA ARG A 26 -0.96 17.34 -5.22
C ARG A 26 0.54 17.49 -5.04
N TYR A 27 1.18 18.33 -5.85
CA TYR A 27 2.61 18.60 -5.75
C TYR A 27 2.98 19.25 -4.41
N ASN A 28 2.20 20.25 -3.96
CA ASN A 28 2.43 20.89 -2.67
C ASN A 28 2.24 19.92 -1.48
N GLU A 29 1.33 18.95 -1.60
CA GLU A 29 1.06 17.95 -0.56
C GLU A 29 2.08 16.80 -0.55
N LEU A 30 2.52 16.31 -1.72
CA LEU A 30 3.38 15.13 -1.84
C LEU A 30 4.86 15.46 -2.08
N GLY A 31 5.19 16.68 -2.52
CA GLY A 31 6.53 17.07 -2.98
C GLY A 31 7.01 16.33 -4.23
N THR A 32 6.13 15.56 -4.89
CA THR A 32 6.47 14.71 -6.03
C THR A 32 5.48 14.94 -7.17
N LEU A 33 5.95 14.70 -8.40
CA LEU A 33 5.11 14.75 -9.61
C LEU A 33 4.26 13.48 -9.79
N SER A 34 4.59 12.42 -9.05
CA SER A 34 3.92 11.13 -9.08
C SER A 34 2.45 11.23 -8.65
N ASP A 35 1.64 10.28 -9.13
CA ASP A 35 0.27 10.13 -8.66
C ASP A 35 0.22 9.76 -7.17
N ARG A 36 -0.85 10.19 -6.49
CA ARG A 36 -1.14 9.74 -5.13
C ARG A 36 -1.35 8.23 -5.14
N PRO A 37 -0.79 7.48 -4.16
CA PRO A 37 -1.09 6.06 -4.03
C PRO A 37 -2.60 5.85 -3.99
N ARG A 38 -3.11 5.04 -4.91
CA ARG A 38 -4.54 4.75 -5.01
C ARG A 38 -4.97 3.96 -3.78
N SER A 39 -6.19 4.21 -3.29
CA SER A 39 -6.81 3.38 -2.26
C SER A 39 -7.06 1.98 -2.83
N GLY A 40 -6.22 1.03 -2.42
CA GLY A 40 -6.44 -0.38 -2.68
C GLY A 40 -7.35 -1.03 -1.61
N ARG A 41 -7.69 -2.30 -1.82
CA ARG A 41 -8.38 -3.11 -0.81
C ARG A 41 -7.49 -3.27 0.42
N THR A 42 -8.03 -3.00 1.61
CA THR A 42 -7.32 -3.18 2.87
C THR A 42 -6.99 -4.66 3.10
N LYS A 43 -5.78 -4.93 3.61
CA LYS A 43 -5.34 -6.29 3.93
C LYS A 43 -6.02 -6.76 5.22
N THR A 44 -6.82 -7.82 5.16
CA THR A 44 -7.54 -8.38 6.31
C THR A 44 -6.82 -9.60 6.92
N ALA A 45 -6.32 -10.50 6.08
CA ALA A 45 -5.65 -11.72 6.55
C ALA A 45 -4.18 -11.50 6.93
N THR A 46 -3.47 -10.61 6.22
CA THR A 46 -2.02 -10.36 6.37
C THR A 46 -1.75 -9.08 7.14
N THR A 47 -2.40 -8.92 8.28
CA THR A 47 -2.11 -7.80 9.18
C THR A 47 -0.72 -7.97 9.80
N PRO A 48 0.00 -6.88 10.14
CA PRO A 48 1.32 -6.96 10.76
C PRO A 48 1.34 -7.83 12.03
N ASN A 49 0.25 -7.82 12.81
CA ASN A 49 0.12 -8.66 14.00
C ASN A 49 0.05 -10.16 13.67
N VAL A 50 -0.71 -10.55 12.63
CA VAL A 50 -0.80 -11.96 12.23
C VAL A 50 0.54 -12.44 11.66
N VAL A 51 1.18 -11.61 10.82
CA VAL A 51 2.53 -11.85 10.28
C VAL A 51 3.55 -12.10 11.40
N ARG A 52 3.54 -11.27 12.44
CA ARG A 52 4.41 -11.44 13.61
C ARG A 52 4.14 -12.77 14.33
N LYS A 53 2.87 -13.09 14.60
CA LYS A 53 2.50 -14.37 15.25
C LYS A 53 2.92 -15.60 14.43
N VAL A 54 2.82 -15.55 13.10
CA VAL A 54 3.29 -16.62 12.20
C VAL A 54 4.80 -16.77 12.31
N ARG A 55 5.55 -15.67 12.21
CA ARG A 55 7.01 -15.67 12.36
C ARG A 55 7.46 -16.27 13.69
N ASP A 56 6.82 -15.86 14.79
CA ASP A 56 7.15 -16.36 16.13
C ASP A 56 6.85 -17.86 16.28
N LYS A 57 5.83 -18.38 15.60
CA LYS A 57 5.49 -19.81 15.63
C LYS A 57 6.49 -20.63 14.81
N ILE A 58 6.89 -20.15 13.64
CA ILE A 58 7.93 -20.79 12.81
C ILE A 58 9.27 -20.79 13.54
N ARG A 59 9.66 -19.67 14.17
CA ARG A 59 10.89 -19.57 14.96
C ARG A 59 10.94 -20.57 16.12
N ARG A 60 9.79 -20.80 16.79
CA ARG A 60 9.68 -21.77 17.88
C ARG A 60 9.70 -23.22 17.40
N ASN A 61 9.06 -23.50 16.27
CA ASN A 61 9.04 -24.83 15.66
C ASN A 61 8.83 -24.72 14.14
N ALA A 62 9.91 -24.88 13.38
CA ALA A 62 9.91 -24.76 11.92
C ALA A 62 9.11 -25.89 11.23
N ALA A 63 9.01 -27.07 11.86
CA ALA A 63 8.27 -28.21 11.32
C ALA A 63 6.75 -28.13 11.58
N LYS A 64 6.27 -27.04 12.20
CA LYS A 64 4.85 -26.92 12.54
C LYS A 64 3.98 -26.80 11.28
N SER A 65 2.96 -27.66 11.20
CA SER A 65 1.98 -27.65 10.09
C SER A 65 1.30 -26.29 9.94
N MET A 66 1.33 -25.73 8.72
CA MET A 66 0.68 -24.47 8.37
C MET A 66 -0.83 -24.52 8.58
N ARG A 67 -1.48 -25.67 8.33
CA ARG A 67 -2.92 -25.86 8.57
C ARG A 67 -3.28 -25.71 10.05
N LYS A 68 -2.47 -26.25 10.96
CA LYS A 68 -2.67 -26.10 12.41
C LYS A 68 -2.48 -24.64 12.84
N MET A 69 -1.45 -23.99 12.30
CA MET A 69 -1.18 -22.57 12.55
C MET A 69 -2.33 -21.66 12.07
N ALA A 70 -2.88 -21.95 10.90
CA ALA A 70 -4.01 -21.24 10.32
C ALA A 70 -5.26 -21.33 11.22
N LYS A 71 -5.58 -22.55 11.69
CA LYS A 71 -6.71 -22.78 12.63
C LYS A 71 -6.54 -22.01 13.94
N GLU A 72 -5.33 -21.99 14.52
CA GLU A 72 -5.02 -21.23 15.74
C GLU A 72 -5.15 -19.71 15.56
N LEU A 73 -4.90 -19.20 14.35
CA LEU A 73 -4.91 -17.76 14.05
C LEU A 73 -6.22 -17.28 13.42
N GLY A 74 -7.17 -18.18 13.13
CA GLY A 74 -8.44 -17.83 12.48
C GLY A 74 -8.29 -17.34 11.04
N VAL A 75 -7.22 -17.72 10.35
CA VAL A 75 -6.93 -17.34 8.95
C VAL A 75 -6.94 -18.57 8.06
N SER A 76 -7.12 -18.38 6.75
CA SER A 76 -7.04 -19.48 5.80
C SER A 76 -5.61 -20.02 5.68
N GLU A 77 -5.49 -21.32 5.45
CA GLU A 77 -4.19 -21.99 5.27
C GLU A 77 -3.42 -21.39 4.09
N GLY A 78 -4.08 -21.10 2.96
CA GLY A 78 -3.47 -20.41 1.83
C GLY A 78 -2.96 -18.99 2.14
N SER A 79 -3.51 -18.31 3.15
CA SER A 79 -2.97 -17.02 3.61
C SER A 79 -1.68 -17.21 4.42
N VAL A 80 -1.66 -18.20 5.32
CA VAL A 80 -0.44 -18.55 6.09
C VAL A 80 0.66 -19.03 5.14
N ARG A 81 0.33 -19.87 4.15
CA ARG A 81 1.28 -20.34 3.15
C ARG A 81 1.91 -19.20 2.35
N ARG A 82 1.10 -18.24 1.89
CA ARG A 82 1.60 -17.01 1.24
C ARG A 82 2.48 -16.17 2.15
N MET A 83 2.16 -16.08 3.45
CA MET A 83 3.02 -15.40 4.41
C MET A 83 4.37 -16.09 4.53
N CYS A 84 4.40 -17.41 4.70
CA CYS A 84 5.65 -18.17 4.78
C CYS A 84 6.51 -18.02 3.52
N HIS A 85 5.90 -18.11 2.34
CA HIS A 85 6.59 -17.94 1.06
C HIS A 85 7.15 -16.52 0.86
N ASN A 86 6.49 -15.48 1.38
CA ASN A 86 6.96 -14.11 1.24
C ASN A 86 7.93 -13.69 2.37
N MET A 87 8.03 -14.48 3.45
CA MET A 87 8.91 -14.24 4.59
C MET A 87 10.28 -14.91 4.44
N LEU A 88 10.34 -16.01 3.69
CA LEU A 88 11.55 -16.74 3.31
C LEU A 88 12.00 -16.30 1.92
#